data_AF-A0A1M5U792-F1
#
_entry.id   AF-A0A1M5U792-F1
#
_cell.length_a   1.000
_cell.length_b   1.000
_cell.length_c   1.000
_cell.angle_alpha   90.00
_cell.angle_beta   90.00
_cell.angle_gamma   90.00
#
_symmetry.space_group_name_H-M   'P 1'
#
loop_
_entity.id
_entity.type
_entity.pdbx_description
1 polymer ?
#
loop_
_entity_poly.entity_id
_entity_poly.type
_entity_poly.pdbx_seq_one_letter_code
_entity_poly.pdbx_strand_id
1 'polypeptide(L)'
;MKNLVKVKAITSLVLIGLFIVIFVSSIGLSIAPSGKIARVTGWEFIGFSKQLLSTIHTWFGYILGALIVFHFVLNYKLFACEIRNLFRGENKNFSLK
;
A
#
# COMPACT_ATOMS: atom_id res chain seq x y z
N MET A 1 -12.48 5.81 -23.88
CA MET A 1 -12.89 5.34 -22.52
C MET A 1 -12.32 3.98 -22.12
N LYS A 2 -12.29 2.97 -23.01
CA LYS A 2 -11.74 1.62 -22.70
C LYS A 2 -10.30 1.63 -22.15
N ASN A 3 -9.45 2.53 -22.65
CA ASN A 3 -8.04 2.62 -22.21
C ASN A 3 -7.89 3.11 -20.76
N LEU A 4 -8.76 4.02 -20.30
CA LEU A 4 -8.70 4.53 -18.93
C LEU A 4 -9.10 3.46 -17.90
N VAL A 5 -10.09 2.62 -18.22
CA VAL A 5 -10.50 1.51 -17.35
C VAL A 5 -9.38 0.47 -17.25
N LYS A 6 -8.71 0.16 -18.37
CA LYS A 6 -7.54 -0.73 -18.38
C LYS A 6 -6.39 -0.16 -17.53
N VAL A 7 -6.06 1.12 -17.68
CA VAL A 7 -5.01 1.77 -16.88
C VAL A 7 -5.36 1.72 -15.39
N LYS A 8 -6.59 2.03 -15.00
CA LYS A 8 -7.04 1.93 -13.60
C LYS A 8 -6.88 0.51 -13.04
N ALA A 9 -7.31 -0.51 -13.80
CA ALA A 9 -7.22 -1.91 -13.39
C ALA A 9 -5.75 -2.37 -13.25
N ILE A 10 -4.90 -2.00 -14.20
CA ILE A 10 -3.46 -2.30 -14.15
C ILE A 10 -2.81 -1.60 -12.96
N THR A 11 -3.10 -0.31 -12.75
CA THR A 11 -2.58 0.43 -11.59
C THR A 11 -2.98 -0.25 -10.27
N SER A 12 -4.23 -0.68 -10.12
CA SER A 12 -4.67 -1.43 -8.93
C SER A 12 -3.92 -2.75 -8.74
N LEU A 13 -3.72 -3.51 -9.83
CA LEU A 13 -2.97 -4.78 -9.81
C LEU A 13 -1.50 -4.59 -9.44
N VAL A 14 -0.86 -3.54 -9.95
CA VAL A 14 0.52 -3.20 -9.60
C VAL A 14 0.60 -2.76 -8.13
N LEU A 15 -0.35 -1.97 -7.65
CA LEU A 15 -0.42 -1.55 -6.25
C LEU A 15 -0.47 -2.75 -5.29
N ILE A 16 -1.34 -3.74 -5.56
CA ILE A 16 -1.46 -4.90 -4.68
C ILE A 16 -0.18 -5.76 -4.71
N GLY A 17 0.46 -5.90 -5.87
CA GLY A 17 1.74 -6.60 -5.98
C GLY A 17 2.85 -5.91 -5.17
N LEU A 18 2.97 -4.59 -5.30
CA LEU A 18 3.93 -3.80 -4.52
C LEU A 18 3.61 -3.83 -3.02
N PHE A 19 2.32 -3.80 -2.65
CA PHE A 19 1.88 -3.92 -1.26
C PHE A 19 2.36 -5.24 -0.64
N ILE A 20 2.27 -6.36 -1.35
CA ILE A 20 2.76 -7.66 -0.85
C ILE A 20 4.27 -7.61 -0.56
N VAL A 21 5.07 -7.07 -1.50
CA VAL A 21 6.52 -6.95 -1.33
C VAL A 21 6.86 -6.13 -0.08
N ILE A 22 6.21 -4.98 0.06
CA ILE A 22 6.41 -4.12 1.24
C ILE A 22 5.95 -4.81 2.50
N PHE A 23 4.79 -5.44 2.50
CA PHE A 23 4.24 -6.11 3.67
C PHE A 23 5.17 -7.20 4.19
N VAL A 24 5.71 -8.05 3.31
CA VAL A 24 6.71 -9.07 3.68
C VAL A 24 7.98 -8.42 4.22
N SER A 25 8.48 -7.36 3.56
CA SER A 25 9.67 -6.65 4.04
C SER A 25 9.45 -5.96 5.39
N SER A 26 8.24 -5.44 5.67
CA SER A 26 7.86 -4.84 6.95
C SER A 26 7.86 -5.86 8.08
N ILE A 27 7.36 -7.06 7.81
CA ILE A 27 7.38 -8.17 8.79
C ILE A 27 8.83 -8.52 9.12
N GLY A 28 9.68 -8.69 8.10
CA GLY A 28 11.09 -8.98 8.33
C GLY A 28 11.80 -7.86 9.09
N LEU A 29 11.58 -6.59 8.74
CA LEU A 29 12.19 -5.46 9.46
C LEU A 29 11.67 -5.33 10.90
N SER A 30 10.43 -5.70 11.17
CA SER A 30 9.84 -5.66 12.52
C SER A 30 10.49 -6.68 13.47
N ILE A 31 10.91 -7.83 12.95
CA ILE A 31 11.57 -8.90 13.73
C ILE A 31 13.09 -8.68 13.78
N ALA A 32 13.64 -7.88 12.87
CA ALA A 32 15.08 -7.69 12.73
C ALA A 32 15.69 -7.04 13.99
N PRO A 33 16.74 -7.64 14.58
CA PRO A 33 17.44 -7.05 15.72
C PRO A 33 18.13 -5.74 15.32
N SER A 34 18.53 -4.94 16.32
CA SER A 34 19.23 -3.67 16.12
C SER A 34 20.38 -3.81 15.11
N GLY A 35 20.57 -2.79 14.24
CA GLY A 35 21.38 -2.92 13.03
C GLY A 35 22.82 -3.41 13.24
N LYS A 36 23.44 -3.07 14.39
CA LYS A 36 24.77 -3.58 14.76
C LYS A 36 24.75 -5.07 15.12
N ILE A 37 23.73 -5.52 15.85
CA ILE A 37 23.55 -6.92 16.25
C ILE A 37 23.25 -7.78 15.01
N ALA A 38 22.31 -7.34 14.16
CA ALA A 38 21.96 -8.06 12.93
C ALA A 38 23.16 -8.30 12.00
N ARG A 39 24.09 -7.34 11.93
CA ARG A 39 25.31 -7.46 11.11
C ARG A 39 26.34 -8.41 11.72
N VAL A 40 26.46 -8.43 13.05
CA VAL A 40 27.41 -9.29 13.76
C VAL A 40 26.91 -10.73 13.83
N THR A 41 25.60 -10.94 13.98
CA THR A 41 24.99 -12.27 14.08
C THR A 41 24.65 -12.89 12.71
N GLY A 42 24.93 -12.20 11.60
CA GLY A 42 24.56 -12.68 10.26
C GLY A 42 23.05 -12.88 10.10
N TRP A 43 22.23 -11.98 10.64
CA TRP A 43 20.78 -12.14 10.59
C TRP A 43 20.27 -12.03 9.15
N GLU A 44 19.50 -13.03 8.75
CA GLU A 44 18.85 -13.12 7.46
C GLU A 44 17.37 -13.42 7.63
N PHE A 45 16.56 -12.84 6.73
CA PHE A 45 15.15 -13.13 6.63
C PHE A 45 14.85 -13.57 5.21
N ILE A 46 14.45 -14.84 5.05
CA ILE A 46 14.17 -15.44 3.74
C ILE A 46 15.39 -15.31 2.80
N GLY A 47 16.59 -15.49 3.35
CA GLY A 47 17.86 -15.36 2.59
C GLY A 47 18.26 -13.92 2.24
N PHE A 48 17.56 -12.91 2.74
CA PHE A 48 17.94 -11.51 2.57
C PHE A 48 18.52 -10.94 3.86
N SER A 49 19.64 -10.23 3.74
CA SER A 49 20.21 -9.48 4.87
C SER A 49 19.28 -8.33 5.27
N LYS A 50 19.34 -7.93 6.55
CA LYS A 50 18.60 -6.76 7.05
C LYS A 50 18.80 -5.51 6.19
N GLN A 51 20.03 -5.27 5.73
CA GLN A 51 20.38 -4.10 4.93
C GLN A 51 19.62 -4.10 3.59
N LEU A 52 19.60 -5.25 2.92
CA LEU A 52 18.91 -5.41 1.65
C LEU A 52 17.40 -5.31 1.83
N LEU A 53 16.86 -5.95 2.88
CA LEU A 53 15.44 -5.88 3.21
C LEU A 53 15.00 -4.42 3.48
N SER A 54 15.82 -3.64 4.20
CA SER A 54 15.56 -2.22 4.44
C SER A 54 15.61 -1.40 3.16
N THR A 55 16.56 -1.69 2.27
CA THR A 55 16.70 -0.98 0.99
C THR A 55 15.49 -1.23 0.10
N ILE A 56 15.07 -2.49 -0.02
CA ILE A 56 13.86 -2.87 -0.77
C ILE A 56 12.63 -2.19 -0.14
N HIS A 57 12.45 -2.30 1.17
CA HIS A 57 11.32 -1.70 1.87
C HIS A 57 11.21 -0.18 1.61
N THR A 58 12.31 0.57 1.75
CA THR A 58 12.31 2.03 1.58
C THR A 58 12.03 2.43 0.13
N TRP A 59 12.74 1.86 -0.84
CA TRP A 59 12.57 2.23 -2.25
C TRP A 59 11.21 1.83 -2.80
N PHE A 60 10.77 0.60 -2.54
CA PHE A 60 9.44 0.16 -2.93
C PHE A 60 8.37 0.96 -2.20
N GLY A 61 8.60 1.38 -0.95
CA GLY A 61 7.75 2.30 -0.19
C GLY A 61 7.49 3.62 -0.90
N TYR A 62 8.55 4.27 -1.39
CA TYR A 62 8.39 5.51 -2.15
C TYR A 62 7.62 5.30 -3.45
N ILE A 63 7.90 4.21 -4.17
CA ILE A 63 7.19 3.87 -5.41
C ILE A 63 5.70 3.60 -5.12
N LEU A 64 5.40 2.79 -4.11
CA LEU A 64 4.03 2.49 -3.70
C LEU A 64 3.29 3.76 -3.30
N GLY A 65 3.92 4.64 -2.51
CA GLY A 65 3.34 5.92 -2.12
C GLY A 65 2.97 6.80 -3.32
N ALA A 66 3.87 6.94 -4.29
CA ALA A 66 3.61 7.68 -5.52
C ALA A 66 2.47 7.05 -6.34
N LEU A 67 2.46 5.72 -6.46
CA LEU A 67 1.41 4.99 -7.18
C LEU A 67 0.05 5.08 -6.50
N ILE A 68 0.00 5.11 -5.16
CA ILE A 68 -1.23 5.34 -4.39
C ILE A 68 -1.81 6.70 -4.76
N VAL A 69 -1.00 7.77 -4.70
CA VAL A 69 -1.47 9.12 -5.08
C VAL A 69 -1.98 9.12 -6.52
N PHE A 70 -1.24 8.52 -7.46
CA PHE A 70 -1.68 8.40 -8.85
C PHE A 70 -3.00 7.62 -8.99
N HIS A 71 -3.15 6.51 -8.26
CA HIS A 71 -4.38 5.72 -8.23
C HIS A 71 -5.59 6.52 -7.71
N PHE A 72 -5.40 7.32 -6.65
CA PHE A 72 -6.43 8.22 -6.12
C PHE A 72 -6.82 9.28 -7.14
N VAL A 73 -5.86 9.92 -7.78
CA VAL A 73 -6.13 10.94 -8.82
C VAL A 73 -6.90 10.32 -9.99
N LEU A 74 -6.56 9.11 -10.44
CA LEU A 74 -7.32 8.44 -11.50
C LEU A 74 -8.76 8.10 -11.08
N ASN A 75 -8.99 7.80 -9.80
CA ASN A 75 -10.29 7.35 -9.28
C ASN A 75 -11.07 8.43 -8.51
N TYR A 76 -10.62 9.69 -8.51
CA TYR A 76 -11.18 10.75 -7.67
C TYR A 76 -12.70 10.92 -7.77
N LYS A 77 -13.28 10.79 -8.98
CA LYS A 77 -14.74 10.90 -9.19
C LYS A 77 -15.52 9.79 -8.49
N LEU A 78 -14.97 8.57 -8.50
CA LEU A 78 -15.59 7.42 -7.83
C LEU A 78 -15.49 7.60 -6.32
N PHE A 79 -14.31 7.94 -5.81
CA PHE A 79 -14.08 8.23 -4.39
C PHE A 79 -14.99 9.35 -3.87
N ALA A 80 -15.11 10.47 -4.59
CA ALA A 80 -16.00 11.56 -4.19
C ALA A 80 -17.47 11.14 -4.16
N CYS A 81 -17.90 10.28 -5.08
CA CYS A 81 -19.26 9.73 -5.09
C CYS A 81 -19.50 8.81 -3.88
N GLU A 82 -18.57 7.91 -3.59
CA GLU A 82 -18.63 7.00 -2.44
C GLU A 82 -18.64 7.77 -1.12
N ILE A 83 -17.74 8.74 -0.95
CA ILE A 83 -17.71 9.63 0.22
C ILE A 83 -19.06 10.34 0.38
N ARG A 84 -19.59 10.93 -0.69
CA ARG A 84 -20.90 11.59 -0.64
C ARG A 84 -22.02 10.62 -0.25
N ASN A 85 -21.98 9.38 -0.73
CA ASN A 85 -22.98 8.37 -0.40
C ASN A 85 -22.87 7.91 1.06
N LEU A 86 -21.65 7.77 1.59
CA LEU A 86 -21.41 7.46 3.01
C LEU A 86 -22.05 8.52 3.91
N PHE A 87 -21.83 9.81 3.61
CA PHE A 87 -22.41 10.92 4.39
C PHE A 87 -23.92 11.13 4.16
N ARG A 88 -24.48 10.63 3.06
CA ARG A 88 -25.92 10.72 2.77
C ARG A 88 -26.73 9.60 3.44
N GLY A 89 -26.08 8.52 3.88
CA GLY A 89 -26.72 7.34 4.49
C GLY A 89 -27.25 7.53 5.91
N GLU A 90 -26.77 8.51 6.67
CA GLU A 90 -27.24 8.76 8.04
C GLU A 90 -28.60 9.46 8.13
N ASN A 91 -29.03 10.16 7.07
CA ASN A 91 -30.20 11.04 7.15
C ASN A 91 -31.56 10.35 6.90
N LYS A 92 -31.59 9.01 6.80
CA LYS A 92 -32.83 8.24 6.54
C LYS A 92 -33.34 7.44 7.74
N ASN A 93 -32.60 7.34 8.84
CA ASN A 93 -33.01 6.58 10.03
C ASN A 93 -33.75 7.42 11.10
N PHE A 94 -33.92 8.73 10.90
CA PHE A 94 -34.56 9.61 11.88
C PHE A 94 -36.01 10.00 11.54
N SER A 95 -36.55 9.57 10.39
CA SER A 95 -37.90 9.96 9.93
C SER A 95 -38.94 8.83 10.01
N LEU A 96 -38.63 7.70 10.66
CA LEU A 96 -39.53 6.55 10.83
C LEU A 96 -39.57 6.04 12.27
N LYS A 97 -39.54 6.94 13.26
CA LYS A 97 -39.82 6.59 14.65
C LYS A 97 -40.93 7.46 15.21
#